data_AF-A0A7S2P491-F1
#
_entry.id   AF-A0A7S2P491-F1
#
_cell.length_a   1.000
_cell.length_b   1.000
_cell.length_c   1.000
_cell.angle_alpha   90.00
_cell.angle_beta   90.00
_cell.angle_gamma   90.00
#
_symmetry.space_group_name_H-M   'P 1'
#
loop_
_entity.id
_entity.type
_entity.pdbx_description
1 polymer ?
#
loop_
_entity_poly.entity_id
_entity_poly.type
_entity_poly.pdbx_seq_one_letter_code
_entity_poly.pdbx_strand_id
1 'polypeptide(L)'
;WQFEEMARDESAPSTFWAEMKALSEDARFVIVRNRDWAQAFFPSHGGGLADDPGAIVGPSEVEPGAAWSPAARAGAVLRVEFQRSLDGGADGRRGAWREG
;
A
#
# COMPACT_ATOMS: atom_id res chain seq x y z
N TRP A 1 10.06 -8.91 5.70
CA TRP A 1 8.66 -8.50 5.55
C TRP A 1 7.87 -8.94 6.78
N GLN A 2 7.02 -8.07 7.32
CA GLN A 2 6.05 -8.35 8.38
C GLN A 2 4.68 -7.87 7.88
N PHE A 3 3.60 -8.58 8.25
CA PHE A 3 2.25 -8.18 7.90
C PHE A 3 1.64 -7.33 9.02
N GLU A 4 1.11 -6.18 8.65
CA GLU A 4 0.23 -5.37 9.47
C GLU A 4 -1.15 -5.37 8.83
N GLU A 5 -2.19 -5.66 9.63
CA GLU A 5 -3.55 -5.74 9.13
C GLU A 5 -4.11 -4.34 8.89
N MET A 6 -4.66 -4.11 7.69
CA MET A 6 -5.38 -2.88 7.39
C MET A 6 -6.81 -2.98 7.91
N ALA A 7 -7.23 -1.98 8.68
CA ALA A 7 -8.61 -1.79 9.08
C ALA A 7 -9.45 -1.30 7.89
N ARG A 8 -10.69 -1.79 7.79
CA ARG A 8 -11.66 -1.27 6.82
C ARG A 8 -12.27 0.03 7.34
N ASP A 9 -12.43 1.03 6.48
CA ASP A 9 -13.19 2.23 6.80
C ASP A 9 -14.70 1.90 6.74
N GLU A 10 -15.41 2.09 7.85
CA GLU A 10 -16.87 1.83 7.93
C GLU A 10 -17.69 2.82 7.11
N SER A 11 -17.19 4.05 6.94
CA SER A 11 -17.85 5.10 6.16
C SER A 11 -17.59 4.96 4.66
N ALA A 12 -16.50 4.30 4.29
CA ALA A 12 -16.10 4.03 2.91
C ALA A 12 -15.69 2.55 2.75
N PRO A 13 -16.64 1.63 2.49
CA PRO A 13 -16.38 0.18 2.52
C PRO A 13 -15.36 -0.32 1.48
N SER A 14 -14.99 0.50 0.50
CA SER A 14 -13.91 0.25 -0.47
C SER A 14 -12.52 0.67 0.02
N THR A 15 -12.44 1.33 1.17
CA THR A 15 -11.24 1.96 1.71
C THR A 15 -10.73 1.17 2.92
N PHE A 16 -9.42 0.98 2.95
CA PHE A 16 -8.67 0.28 3.98
C PHE A 16 -7.54 1.17 4.44
N TRP A 17 -7.14 1.08 5.71
CA TRP A 17 -6.03 1.84 6.24
C TRP A 17 -5.23 1.08 7.30
N ALA A 18 -3.94 1.40 7.43
CA ALA A 18 -3.09 0.95 8.54
C ALA A 18 -2.14 2.08 8.95
N GLU A 19 -1.74 2.06 10.22
CA GLU A 19 -0.62 2.86 10.70
C GLU A 19 0.61 1.96 10.84
N MET A 20 1.71 2.36 10.21
CA MET A 20 2.95 1.59 10.21
C MET A 20 4.10 2.48 10.66
N LYS A 21 4.96 1.97 11.53
CA LYS A 21 6.17 2.68 11.92
C LYS A 21 7.29 2.43 10.90
N ALA A 22 7.83 3.49 10.32
CA ALA A 22 9.04 3.40 9.50
C ALA A 22 10.22 3.00 10.39
N LEU A 23 10.84 1.85 10.14
CA LEU A 23 11.98 1.37 10.93
C LEU A 23 13.31 1.95 10.47
N SER A 24 13.38 2.44 9.24
CA SER A 24 14.52 3.10 8.61
C SER A 24 14.03 4.10 7.57
N GLU A 25 14.93 4.92 7.03
CA GLU A 25 14.64 5.84 5.92
C GLU A 25 14.36 5.09 4.60
N ASP A 26 14.85 3.85 4.50
CA ASP A 26 14.58 2.94 3.38
C ASP A 26 13.35 2.04 3.64
N ALA A 27 12.40 2.48 4.47
CA ALA A 27 11.21 1.70 4.77
C ALA A 27 10.42 1.43 3.47
N ARG A 28 10.09 0.15 3.24
CA ARG A 28 9.33 -0.29 2.08
C ARG A 28 8.11 -1.07 2.49
N PHE A 29 7.05 -0.92 1.71
CA PHE A 29 5.84 -1.71 1.91
C PHE A 29 5.19 -2.11 0.58
N VAL A 30 4.37 -3.15 0.67
CA VAL A 30 3.39 -3.56 -0.34
C VAL A 30 2.09 -3.89 0.38
N ILE A 31 0.98 -3.96 -0.35
CA ILE A 31 -0.31 -4.33 0.22
C ILE A 31 -0.58 -5.77 -0.19
N VAL A 32 -0.75 -6.67 0.78
CA VAL A 32 -0.95 -8.10 0.52
C VAL A 32 -2.34 -8.52 0.97
N ARG A 33 -3.12 -9.08 0.05
CA ARG A 33 -4.47 -9.55 0.36
C ARG A 33 -4.39 -10.88 1.09
N ASN A 34 -5.10 -11.02 2.21
CA ASN A 34 -5.23 -12.28 2.95
C ASN A 34 -3.89 -12.96 3.32
N ARG A 35 -2.81 -12.18 3.47
CA ARG A 35 -1.46 -12.69 3.74
C ARG A 35 -0.94 -13.65 2.66
N ASP A 36 -1.47 -13.55 1.44
CA ASP A 36 -1.08 -14.34 0.28
C ASP A 36 -0.22 -13.49 -0.67
N TRP A 37 1.08 -13.80 -0.75
CA TRP A 37 2.03 -13.09 -1.61
C TRP A 37 1.73 -13.20 -3.10
N ALA A 38 0.94 -14.19 -3.53
CA ALA A 38 0.43 -14.27 -4.90
C ALA A 38 -0.73 -13.29 -5.17
N GLN A 39 -1.20 -12.59 -4.14
CA GLN A 39 -2.28 -11.59 -4.19
C GLN A 39 -1.81 -10.25 -3.61
N ALA A 40 -0.71 -9.72 -4.14
CA ALA A 40 -0.15 -8.45 -3.71
C ALA A 40 -0.46 -7.30 -4.69
N PHE A 41 -0.54 -6.10 -4.13
CA PHE A 41 -0.60 -4.82 -4.84
C PHE A 41 0.68 -4.05 -4.55
N PHE A 42 1.25 -3.49 -5.60
CA PHE A 42 2.54 -2.82 -5.60
C PHE A 42 2.57 -1.76 -6.72
N PRO A 43 3.53 -0.81 -6.72
CA PRO A 43 3.59 0.18 -7.79
C PRO A 43 4.09 -0.45 -9.09
N SER A 44 3.62 0.07 -10.23
CA SER A 44 4.08 -0.36 -11.56
C SER A 44 5.57 -0.11 -11.80
N HIS A 45 6.16 0.83 -11.07
CA HIS A 45 7.58 1.15 -11.07
C HIS A 45 8.04 1.34 -9.62
N GLY A 46 9.23 0.85 -9.26
CA GLY A 46 9.75 0.97 -7.89
C GLY A 46 9.89 2.43 -7.44
N GLY A 47 9.63 2.70 -6.15
CA GLY A 47 9.91 4.01 -5.55
C GLY A 47 8.76 5.02 -5.58
N GLY A 48 7.50 4.57 -5.55
CA GLY A 48 6.36 5.50 -5.42
C GLY A 48 6.53 6.42 -4.21
N LEU A 49 6.42 7.72 -4.45
CA LEU A 49 6.60 8.78 -3.47
C LEU A 49 5.35 8.93 -2.60
N ALA A 50 5.46 9.69 -1.50
CA ALA A 50 4.34 9.92 -0.60
C ALA A 50 3.13 10.58 -1.29
N ASP A 51 3.40 11.48 -2.23
CA ASP A 51 2.39 12.27 -2.92
C ASP A 51 1.96 11.68 -4.28
N ASP A 52 2.68 10.68 -4.78
CA ASP A 52 2.33 9.95 -6.01
C ASP A 52 2.61 8.45 -5.81
N PRO A 53 1.57 7.65 -5.50
CA PRO A 53 1.71 6.20 -5.35
C PRO A 53 2.08 5.49 -6.66
N GLY A 54 2.04 6.21 -7.79
CA GLY A 54 2.11 5.65 -9.13
C GLY A 54 0.88 4.80 -9.48
N ALA A 55 0.91 4.19 -10.66
CA ALA A 55 -0.09 3.20 -11.02
C ALA A 55 0.06 1.94 -10.15
N ILE A 56 -0.99 1.55 -9.45
CA ILE A 56 -1.03 0.33 -8.63
C ILE A 56 -1.36 -0.86 -9.53
N VAL A 57 -0.53 -1.90 -9.49
CA VAL A 57 -0.73 -3.17 -10.23
C VAL A 57 -1.13 -4.31 -9.29
N GLY A 58 -1.37 -5.51 -9.84
CA GLY A 58 -1.87 -6.68 -9.09
C GLY A 58 -3.41 -6.82 -9.11
N PRO A 59 -4.02 -7.67 -8.26
CA PRO A 59 -3.33 -8.60 -7.36
C PRO A 59 -2.56 -9.66 -8.15
N SER A 60 -1.27 -9.80 -7.89
CA SER A 60 -0.38 -10.83 -8.49
C SER A 60 0.79 -11.14 -7.56
N GLU A 61 1.66 -12.07 -7.95
CA GLU A 61 2.96 -12.24 -7.32
C GLU A 61 3.76 -10.93 -7.40
N VAL A 62 4.46 -10.57 -6.31
CA VAL A 62 5.33 -9.37 -6.25
C VAL A 62 6.54 -9.56 -7.14
N GLU A 63 6.74 -8.60 -8.04
CA GLU A 63 7.99 -8.52 -8.81
C GLU A 63 9.17 -8.08 -7.92
N PRO A 64 10.39 -8.61 -8.14
CA PRO A 64 11.57 -8.20 -7.39
C PRO A 64 11.77 -6.67 -7.41
N GLY A 65 11.77 -6.04 -6.24
CA GLY A 65 11.98 -4.60 -6.08
C GLY A 65 10.72 -3.74 -6.26
N ALA A 66 9.56 -4.34 -6.56
CA ALA A 66 8.30 -3.61 -6.69
C ALA A 66 7.68 -3.34 -5.31
N ALA A 67 8.09 -2.23 -4.71
CA ALA A 67 7.57 -1.76 -3.43
C ALA A 67 7.49 -0.23 -3.40
N TRP A 68 6.57 0.29 -2.60
CA TRP A 68 6.54 1.70 -2.25
C TRP A 68 7.65 2.00 -1.24
N SER A 69 8.25 3.18 -1.36
CA SER A 69 9.32 3.66 -0.50
C SER A 69 9.03 5.10 -0.11
N PRO A 70 8.06 5.34 0.79
CA PRO A 70 7.70 6.69 1.21
C PRO A 70 8.93 7.35 1.86
N ALA A 71 9.17 8.61 1.53
CA ALA A 71 10.21 9.41 2.17
C ALA A 71 9.78 9.73 3.60
N ALA A 72 10.07 8.81 4.52
CA ALA A 72 9.67 8.88 5.91
C ALA A 72 10.91 8.80 6.81
N ARG A 73 10.92 9.60 7.87
CA ARG A 73 12.02 9.52 8.84
C ARG A 73 11.97 8.21 9.60
N ALA A 74 13.13 7.66 9.96
CA ALA A 74 13.18 6.52 10.87
C ALA A 74 12.44 6.85 12.17
N GLY A 75 11.48 6.00 12.53
CA GLY A 75 10.59 6.17 13.67
C GLY A 75 9.27 6.89 13.40
N ALA A 76 9.10 7.51 12.22
CA ALA A 76 7.84 8.14 11.82
C ALA A 76 6.71 7.11 11.71
N VAL A 77 5.48 7.55 12.01
CA VAL A 77 4.28 6.75 11.78
C VAL A 77 3.70 7.18 10.45
N LEU A 78 3.51 6.21 9.56
CA LEU A 78 2.90 6.39 8.26
C LEU A 78 1.49 5.84 8.29
N ARG A 79 0.51 6.67 7.93
CA ARG A 79 -0.83 6.20 7.63
C ARG A 79 -0.90 5.82 6.17
N VAL A 80 -1.08 4.54 5.89
CA VAL A 80 -1.27 3.97 4.55
C VAL A 80 -2.77 3.81 4.32
N GLU A 81 -3.29 4.42 3.27
CA GLU A 81 -4.68 4.30 2.83
C GLU A 81 -4.71 3.63 1.44
N PHE A 82 -5.62 2.68 1.28
CA PHE A 82 -5.81 1.94 0.04
C PHE A 82 -7.30 1.85 -0.27
N GLN A 83 -7.69 2.29 -1.46
CA GLN A 83 -9.04 2.16 -1.96
C GLN A 83 -9.07 1.20 -3.13
N ARG A 84 -10.00 0.24 -3.10
CA ARG A 84 -10.28 -0.67 -4.21
C ARG A 84 -11.77 -0.75 -4.48
N SER A 85 -12.18 -0.47 -5.72
CA SER A 85 -13.56 -0.68 -6.19
C SER A 85 -13.59 -1.70 -7.33
N LEU A 86 -14.63 -2.54 -7.33
CA LEU A 86 -14.90 -3.53 -8.37
C LEU A 86 -16.22 -3.15 -9.03
N ASP A 87 -16.18 -2.16 -9.92
CA ASP A 87 -17.37 -1.61 -10.57
C ASP A 87 -17.53 -2.19 -11.96
N GLY A 88 -18.57 -3.01 -12.18
CA GLY A 88 -18.94 -3.51 -13.51
C GLY A 88 -17.85 -4.31 -14.24
N GLY A 89 -16.89 -4.90 -13.51
CA GLY A 89 -15.75 -5.64 -14.07
C GLY A 89 -14.44 -4.83 -14.15
N ALA A 90 -14.45 -3.54 -13.81
CA ALA A 90 -13.25 -2.72 -13.67
C ALA A 90 -12.71 -2.76 -12.23
N ASP A 91 -11.40 -2.97 -12.07
CA ASP A 91 -10.69 -2.95 -10.77
C ASP A 91 -9.98 -1.60 -10.58
N GLY A 92 -10.69 -0.65 -9.97
CA GLY A 92 -10.21 0.69 -9.65
C GLY A 92 -9.39 0.68 -8.36
N ARG A 93 -8.18 1.25 -8.39
CA ARG A 93 -7.26 1.26 -7.24
C ARG A 93 -6.66 2.63 -7.02
N ARG A 94 -6.60 3.06 -5.76
CA ARG A 94 -5.93 4.29 -5.33
C ARG A 94 -5.20 4.05 -4.02
N GLY A 95 -4.07 4.71 -3.85
CA GLY A 95 -3.26 4.67 -2.63
C GLY A 95 -2.93 6.08 -2.20
N ALA A 96 -2.78 6.29 -0.89
CA ALA A 96 -2.26 7.52 -0.33
C ALA A 96 -1.53 7.19 0.97
N TRP A 97 -0.41 7.85 1.23
CA TRP A 97 0.32 7.66 2.47
C TRP A 97 0.93 8.96 2.94
N ARG A 98 0.82 9.21 4.24
CA ARG A 98 1.31 10.44 4.88
C ARG A 98 1.91 10.12 6.24
N GLU A 99 2.91 10.91 6.64
CA GLU A 99 3.33 10.94 8.04
C GLU A 99 2.15 11.43 8.89
N GLY A 100 1.89 10.73 10.01
CA GLY A 100 0.84 11.05 10.97
C GLY A 100 1.23 12.12 11.98
#